data_AF-A0A961MDA7-F1
#
_entry.id   AF-A0A961MDA7-F1
#
_cell.length_a   1.000
_cell.length_b   1.000
_cell.length_c   1.000
_cell.angle_alpha   90.00
_cell.angle_beta   90.00
_cell.angle_gamma   90.00
#
_symmetry.space_group_name_H-M   'P 1'
#
loop_
_entity.id
_entity.type
_entity.pdbx_description
1 polymer ?
#
loop_
_entity_poly.entity_id
_entity_poly.type
_entity_poly.pdbx_seq_one_letter_code
_entity_poly.pdbx_strand_id
1 'polypeptide(L)' 'QVVGRLVYERMAAVPETLYGAGISSNYQGQGLKLAKHFRMG' A
#
# COMPACT_ATOMS: atom_id res chain seq x y z
N GLN A 1 15.32 7.29 -13.84
CA GLN A 1 15.75 5.89 -13.57
C GLN A 1 14.52 5.11 -13.11
N VAL A 2 14.28 3.92 -13.65
CA VAL A 2 13.17 3.06 -13.19
C VAL A 2 13.59 2.41 -11.87
N VAL A 3 12.77 2.56 -10.82
CA VAL A 3 13.09 2.08 -9.46
C VAL A 3 12.47 0.70 -9.17
N GLY A 4 11.49 0.27 -9.97
CA GLY A 4 10.88 -1.04 -9.82
C GLY A 4 9.68 -1.22 -10.75
N ARG A 5 9.06 -2.40 -10.67
CA ARG A 5 7.83 -2.75 -11.38
C ARG A 5 6.92 -3.55 -10.46
N LEU A 6 5.62 -3.43 -10.67
CA LEU A 6 4.63 -4.25 -10.00
C LEU A 6 4.27 -5.44 -10.89
N VAL A 7 4.25 -6.63 -10.31
CA VAL A 7 3.78 -7.85 -10.96
C VAL A 7 2.57 -8.34 -10.19
N TYR A 8 1.50 -8.65 -10.89
CA TYR A 8 0.26 -9.13 -10.30
C TYR A 8 0.08 -10.61 -10.62
N GLU A 9 -0.46 -11.34 -9.65
CA GLU A 9 -0.85 -12.74 -9.80
C GLU A 9 -2.37 -12.88 -9.68
N ARG A 10 -2.92 -13.88 -10.36
CA ARG A 10 -4.36 -14.15 -10.31
C ARG A 10 -4.71 -14.80 -8.98
N MET A 11 -5.69 -14.23 -8.28
CA MET A 11 -6.22 -14.86 -7.07
C MET A 11 -6.96 -16.16 -7.41
N ALA A 12 -6.92 -17.11 -6.48
CA ALA A 12 -7.65 -18.37 -6.60
C ALA A 12 -9.18 -18.16 -6.57
N ALA A 13 -9.66 -17.16 -5.82
CA ALA A 13 -11.06 -16.78 -5.71
C ALA A 13 -11.19 -15.28 -5.41
N VAL A 14 -12.42 -14.76 -5.48
CA VAL A 14 -12.73 -13.38 -5.07
C VAL A 14 -12.68 -13.31 -3.54
N PRO A 15 -11.96 -12.34 -2.93
CA PRO A 15 -11.88 -12.21 -1.49
C PRO A 15 -13.19 -11.67 -0.90
N GLU A 16 -13.57 -12.17 0.27
CA GLU A 16 -14.77 -11.71 0.99
C GLU A 16 -14.63 -10.29 1.54
N THR A 17 -13.40 -9.85 1.84
CA THR A 17 -13.08 -8.50 2.31
C THR A 17 -11.87 -7.96 1.59
N LEU A 18 -11.98 -6.75 1.06
CA LEU A 18 -10.89 -6.06 0.39
C LEU A 18 -10.15 -5.15 1.37
N TYR A 19 -8.82 -5.14 1.30
CA TYR A 19 -8.03 -4.16 2.03
C TYR A 19 -8.45 -2.75 1.61
N GLY A 20 -8.78 -1.93 2.60
CA GLY A 20 -9.25 -0.57 2.38
C GLY A 20 -10.71 -0.42 1.90
N ALA A 21 -11.51 -1.48 1.87
CA ALA A 21 -12.95 -1.33 1.69
C ALA A 21 -13.68 -1.88 2.92
N GLY A 22 -14.43 -1.02 3.61
CA GLY A 22 -15.35 -1.44 4.69
C GLY A 22 -14.73 -1.68 6.07
N ILE A 23 -13.40 -1.63 6.24
CA ILE A 23 -12.72 -1.77 7.53
C ILE A 23 -11.61 -0.71 7.72
N SER A 24 -11.40 -0.26 8.97
CA SER A 24 -10.28 0.63 9.32
C SER A 24 -8.95 -0.08 9.01
N SER A 25 -8.32 0.32 7.90
CA SER A 25 -7.11 -0.31 7.37
C SER A 25 -5.90 0.56 7.68
N ASN A 26 -4.90 0.00 8.38
CA ASN A 26 -3.77 0.73 8.97
C ASN A 26 -3.01 1.67 8.01
N TYR A 27 -2.94 1.32 6.72
CA TYR A 27 -2.19 2.06 5.70
C TYR A 27 -3.02 2.45 4.49
N GLN A 28 -4.35 2.42 4.59
CA GLN A 28 -5.16 2.90 3.49
C GLN A 28 -4.95 4.40 3.28
N GLY A 29 -4.73 4.80 2.03
CA GLY A 29 -4.49 6.20 1.67
C GLY A 29 -3.18 6.75 2.23
N GLN A 30 -2.23 5.88 2.61
CA GLN A 30 -0.95 6.35 3.12
C GLN A 30 -0.20 7.14 2.03
N GLY A 31 -0.06 8.44 2.27
CA GLY A 31 0.83 9.29 1.49
C GLY A 31 2.30 9.04 1.80
N LEU A 32 3.18 9.59 0.97
CA LEU A 32 4.62 9.53 1.21
C LEU A 32 4.94 10.26 2.53
N LYS A 33 5.42 9.53 3.53
CA LYS A 33 5.96 10.10 4.77
C LYS A 33 7.44 9.73 4.85
N LEU A 34 8.27 10.74 5.10
CA LEU A 34 9.67 10.51 5.45
C LEU A 34 9.73 9.68 6.73
N ALA A 35 10.65 8.70 6.75
CA ALA A 35 10.89 7.94 7.97
C ALA A 35 11.34 8.88 9.10
N LYS A 36 11.05 8.50 10.36
CA LYS A 36 11.30 9.31 11.56
C LYS A 36 12.75 9.81 11.72
N HIS A 37 13.70 9.21 11.00
CA HIS A 37 15.12 9.55 11.02
C HIS A 37 15.49 10.71 10.08
N PHE A 38 14.61 11.13 9.18
CA PHE A 38 14.88 12.22 8.25
C PHE A 38 14.33 13.54 8.79
N ARG A 39 15.17 14.57 8.87
CA ARG A 39 14.75 15.96 9.04
C ARG A 39 14.37 16.54 7.69
N MET A 40 13.19 17.15 7.56
CA MET A 40 12.95 18.08 6.46
C MET A 40 13.75 19.35 6.76
N GLY A 41 14.65 19.71 5.85
CA GLY A 41 15.38 20.97 5.87
C GLY A 41 14.50 22.14 5.47
#